data_AF-A0A832Y411-F1
#
_entry.id   AF-A0A832Y411-F1
#
_cell.length_a   1.000
_cell.length_b   1.000
_cell.length_c   1.000
_cell.angle_alpha   90.00
_cell.angle_beta   90.00
_cell.angle_gamma   90.00
#
_symmetry.space_group_name_H-M   'P 1'
#
loop_
_entity.id
_entity.type
_entity.pdbx_description
1 polymer ?
#
loop_
_entity_poly.entity_id
_entity_poly.type
_entity_poly.pdbx_seq_one_letter_code
_entity_poly.pdbx_strand_id
1 'polypeptide(L)' 'VRVKGPGPGRESAVRALNVVGFRVTQIEDVTPIPHNGCRPPKRRRV' A
#
# COMPACT_ATOMS: atom_id res chain seq x y z
N VAL A 1 10.17 -2.61 4.86
CA VAL A 1 9.20 -1.53 4.57
C VAL A 1 7.81 -2.16 4.45
N ARG A 2 6.83 -1.64 5.19
CA ARG A 2 5.44 -2.14 5.16
C ARG A 2 4.60 -1.19 4.31
N VAL A 3 3.99 -1.69 3.24
CA VAL A 3 3.20 -0.90 2.31
C VAL A 3 1.73 -1.22 2.47
N LYS A 4 0.88 -0.19 2.56
CA LYS A 4 -0.57 -0.36 2.71
C LYS A 4 -1.32 0.31 1.56
N GLY A 5 -2.02 -0.48 0.76
CA GLY A 5 -2.90 -0.03 -0.31
C GLY A 5 -2.25 -0.03 -1.71
N PRO A 6 -3.07 -0.12 -2.78
CA PRO A 6 -2.60 -0.19 -4.18
C PRO A 6 -2.46 1.18 -4.86
N GLY A 7 -2.18 2.24 -4.10
CA GLY A 7 -2.11 3.61 -4.65
C GLY A 7 -0.93 3.81 -5.63
N PRO A 8 -1.01 4.80 -6.53
CA PRO A 8 0.01 5.04 -7.56
C PRO A 8 1.39 5.41 -6.99
N GLY A 9 1.45 5.94 -5.76
CA GLY A 9 2.69 6.33 -5.08
C GLY A 9 3.47 5.17 -4.45
N ARG A 10 2.95 3.94 -4.49
CA ARG A 10 3.54 2.77 -3.82
C ARG A 10 5.02 2.53 -4.19
N GLU A 11 5.28 2.32 -5.46
CA GLU A 11 6.64 2.03 -5.95
C GLU A 11 7.55 3.26 -5.88
N SER A 12 6.97 4.44 -6.13
CA SER A 12 7.69 5.72 -6.04
C SER A 12 8.25 5.96 -4.64
N ALA A 13 7.48 5.66 -3.59
CA ALA A 13 7.91 5.85 -2.21
C ALA A 13 9.06 4.91 -1.82
N VAL A 14 8.98 3.63 -2.21
CA VAL A 14 10.03 2.65 -1.93
C VAL A 14 11.34 3.00 -2.65
N ARG A 15 11.25 3.45 -3.90
CA ARG A 15 12.42 3.89 -4.68
C ARG A 15 13.07 5.13 -4.08
N ALA A 16 12.27 6.12 -3.66
CA ALA A 16 12.80 7.33 -3.03
C ALA A 16 13.58 7.01 -1.74
N LEU A 17 13.05 6.11 -0.90
CA LEU A 17 13.74 5.67 0.32
C LEU A 17 15.08 5.00 0.03
N ASN A 18 15.15 4.15 -1.00
CA ASN A 18 16.41 3.55 -1.45
C ASN A 18 17.42 4.61 -1.94
N VAL A 19 16.98 5.61 -2.69
CA VAL A 19 17.84 6.69 -3.21
C VAL A 19 18.41 7.57 -2.09
N VAL A 20 17.63 7.82 -1.04
CA VAL A 20 18.07 8.58 0.15
C VAL A 20 19.10 7.80 1.00
N GLY A 21 19.39 6.54 0.66
CA GLY A 21 20.42 5.73 1.31
C GLY A 21 19.88 4.74 2.35
N PHE A 22 18.56 4.60 2.48
CA PHE A 22 17.98 3.54 3.30
C PHE A 22 18.09 2.19 2.57
N ARG A 23 18.75 1.21 3.20
CA ARG A 23 18.83 -0.15 2.65
C ARG A 23 17.54 -0.90 2.94
N VAL A 24 16.67 -1.03 1.93
CA VAL A 24 15.43 -1.81 2.05
C VAL A 24 15.75 -3.30 1.99
N THR A 25 15.64 -4.00 3.13
CA THR A 25 15.91 -5.45 3.24
C THR A 25 14.72 -6.33 2.88
N GLN A 26 13.51 -5.85 3.15
CA GLN A 26 12.27 -6.58 2.90
C GLN A 26 11.14 -5.59 2.60
N ILE A 27 10.24 -5.98 1.71
CA ILE A 27 9.01 -5.25 1.40
C ILE A 27 7.83 -6.15 1.74
N GLU A 28 6.96 -5.69 2.62
CA GLU A 28 5.76 -6.41 3.04
C GLU A 28 4.51 -5.64 2.61
N ASP A 29 3.57 -6.32 1.97
CA ASP A 29 2.25 -5.75 1.69
C ASP A 29 1.30 -6.04 2.85
N VAL A 30 0.81 -4.98 3.49
CA VAL A 30 -0.14 -5.04 4.60
C VAL A 30 -1.50 -4.44 4.21
N THR A 31 -1.83 -4.47 2.91
CA THR A 31 -3.15 -4.06 2.42
C THR A 31 -4.24 -4.94 3.07
N PRO A 32 -5.24 -4.34 3.74
CA PRO A 32 -6.25 -5.10 4.45
C PRO A 32 -7.12 -5.89 3.48
N ILE A 33 -7.15 -7.21 3.63
CA ILE A 33 -8.09 -8.10 2.94
C ILE A 33 -9.19 -8.45 3.95
N PRO A 34 -10.44 -7.98 3.75
CA PRO A 34 -11.52 -8.24 4.70
C PRO A 34 -12.07 -9.66 4.54
N HIS A 35 -12.09 -10.43 5.63
CA HIS A 35 -12.78 -11.72 5.70
C HIS A 35 -14.27 -11.52 6.05
N ASN A 36 -15.07 -11.03 5.09
CA ASN A 36 -16.51 -10.75 5.28
C ASN A 36 -16.83 -9.81 6.47
N GLY A 37 -15.98 -8.79 6.70
CA GLY A 37 -16.16 -7.80 7.76
C GLY A 37 -17.18 -6.70 7.43
N CYS A 38 -16.85 -5.44 7.71
CA CYS A 38 -17.73 -4.30 7.44
C CYS A 38 -18.13 -4.20 5.96
N ARG A 39 -19.41 -3.89 5.71
CA ARG A 39 -19.94 -3.66 4.36
C ARG A 39 -19.26 -2.43 3.72
N PRO A 40 -18.62 -2.56 2.54
CA PRO A 40 -18.07 -1.41 1.82
C PRO A 40 -19.15 -0.40 1.43
N PRO A 41 -18.80 0.90 1.27
CA PRO A 41 -19.73 1.92 0.80
C PRO A 41 -20.38 1.55 -0.53
N LYS A 42 -21.64 1.99 -0.72
CA LYS A 42 -22.34 1.81 -1.99
C LYS A 42 -21.52 2.41 -3.14
N ARG A 43 -21.40 1.66 -4.25
CA ARG A 43 -20.71 2.14 -5.46
C ARG A 43 -21.29 3.50 -5.88
N ARG A 44 -20.41 4.49 -6.04
CA ARG A 44 -20.78 5.85 -6.46
C ARG A 44 -21.32 5.81 -7.90
N ARG A 45 -22.35 6.60 -8.18
CA ARG A 45 -22.86 6.87 -9.53
C ARG A 45 -22.25 8.19 -9.99
N VAL A 46 -21.16 8.11 -10.73
CA VAL A 46 -20.55 9.18 -11.52
C VAL A 46 -20.30 8.62 -12.91
#